data_AF-A0A656PPA2-F1
#
_entry.id   AF-A0A656PPA2-F1
#
_cell.length_a   1.000
_cell.length_b   1.000
_cell.length_c   1.000
_cell.angle_alpha   90.00
_cell.angle_beta   90.00
_cell.angle_gamma   90.00
#
_symmetry.space_group_name_H-M   'P 1'
#
loop_
_entity.id
_entity.type
_entity.pdbx_description
1 polymer ?
#
loop_
_entity_poly.entity_id
_entity_poly.type
_entity_poly.pdbx_seq_one_letter_code
_entity_poly.pdbx_strand_id
1 'polypeptide(L)'
;MDILVACEGRDYTCYFDEPPQHNSIIDAKEIPDEALRNRVIKEFSSLAVVRYCGAVWSHTRGKEMTKIELFPLKQIAFAGV
;
A
#
# COMPACT_ATOMS: atom_id res chain seq x y z
N MET A 1 -5.47 8.31 9.70
CA MET A 1 -4.78 7.22 10.43
C MET A 1 -3.44 6.93 9.76
N ASP A 2 -2.37 6.72 10.52
CA ASP A 2 -1.09 6.28 9.94
C ASP A 2 -1.17 4.79 9.57
N ILE A 3 -0.87 4.45 8.32
CA ILE A 3 -0.85 3.09 7.79
C ILE A 3 0.56 2.80 7.26
N LEU A 4 1.07 1.61 7.58
CA LEU A 4 2.31 1.10 7.02
C LEU A 4 2.01 0.47 5.66
N VAL A 5 2.57 1.02 4.60
CA VAL A 5 2.38 0.57 3.23
C VAL A 5 3.65 -0.08 2.74
N ALA A 6 3.62 -1.38 2.50
CA ALA A 6 4.70 -2.12 1.87
C ALA A 6 4.55 -2.05 0.33
N CYS A 7 5.64 -1.78 -0.37
CA CYS A 7 5.69 -1.84 -1.83
C CYS A 7 7.03 -2.45 -2.25
N GLU A 8 6.98 -3.70 -2.71
CA GLU A 8 8.14 -4.52 -3.12
C GLU A 8 9.26 -4.55 -2.06
N GLY A 9 8.90 -4.91 -0.82
CA GLY A 9 9.88 -5.03 0.27
C GLY A 9 10.38 -3.71 0.86
N ARG A 10 9.82 -2.57 0.44
CA ARG A 10 10.04 -1.27 1.09
C ARG A 10 8.79 -0.83 1.83
N ASP A 11 8.95 -0.43 3.08
CA ASP A 11 7.85 0.07 3.91
C ASP A 11 7.81 1.61 3.88
N TYR A 12 6.62 2.16 3.72
CA TYR A 12 6.31 3.58 3.67
C TYR A 12 5.25 3.90 4.72
N THR A 13 5.30 5.08 5.33
CA THR A 13 4.23 5.51 6.25
C THR A 13 3.33 6.50 5.54
N CYS A 14 2.09 6.11 5.29
CA CYS A 14 1.10 6.96 4.64
C CYS A 14 -0.02 7.30 5.62
N TYR A 15 -0.54 8.52 5.54
CA TYR A 15 -1.75 8.92 6.25
C TYR A 15 -2.96 8.73 5.33
N PHE A 16 -3.97 7.99 5.79
CA PHE A 16 -5.25 7.86 5.08
C PHE A 16 -6.39 8.26 6.00
N ASP A 17 -7.40 8.95 5.47
CA ASP A 17 -8.60 9.30 6.25
C ASP A 17 -9.37 8.04 6.65
N GLU A 18 -9.50 7.10 5.71
CA GLU A 18 -10.07 5.77 5.93
C GLU A 18 -9.08 4.68 5.49
N PRO A 19 -9.02 3.53 6.18
CA PRO A 19 -8.14 2.43 5.78
C PRO A 19 -8.55 1.85 4.43
N PRO A 20 -7.62 1.73 3.47
CA PRO A 20 -7.90 1.07 2.20
C PRO A 20 -8.38 -0.37 2.40
N GLN A 21 -9.38 -0.79 1.62
CA GLN A 21 -9.97 -2.12 1.75
C GLN A 21 -9.08 -3.20 1.12
N HIS A 22 -9.17 -4.43 1.61
CA HIS A 22 -8.48 -5.56 0.99
C HIS A 22 -9.00 -5.79 -0.44
N ASN A 23 -8.08 -5.96 -1.39
CA ASN A 23 -8.31 -6.06 -2.83
C ASN A 23 -8.93 -4.81 -3.50
N SER A 24 -8.99 -3.67 -2.80
CA SER A 24 -9.36 -2.41 -3.46
C SER A 24 -8.23 -1.93 -4.37
N ILE A 25 -8.59 -1.11 -5.36
CA ILE A 25 -7.63 -0.41 -6.21
C ILE A 25 -7.42 0.98 -5.62
N ILE A 26 -6.17 1.41 -5.53
CA ILE A 26 -5.80 2.77 -5.15
C ILE A 26 -5.11 3.46 -6.33
N ASP A 27 -5.51 4.70 -6.62
CA ASP A 27 -4.81 5.58 -7.56
C ASP A 27 -3.59 6.19 -6.87
N ALA A 28 -2.46 6.27 -7.57
CA ALA A 28 -1.26 6.92 -7.06
C ALA A 28 -1.50 8.37 -6.58
N LYS A 29 -2.51 9.07 -7.11
CA LYS A 29 -2.92 10.40 -6.65
C LYS A 29 -3.43 10.42 -5.20
N GLU A 30 -3.96 9.30 -4.72
CA GLU A 30 -4.45 9.13 -3.35
C GLU A 30 -3.31 8.81 -2.37
N ILE A 31 -2.09 8.57 -2.87
CA ILE A 31 -0.92 8.27 -2.06
C ILE A 31 -0.23 9.58 -1.63
N PRO A 32 -0.21 9.92 -0.33
CA PRO A 32 0.39 11.17 0.13
C PRO A 32 1.92 11.15 0.08
N ASP A 33 2.53 9.97 0.32
CA ASP A 33 3.98 9.81 0.27
C ASP A 33 4.49 9.93 -1.17
N GLU A 34 5.28 10.97 -1.44
CA GLU A 34 5.73 11.29 -2.80
C GLU A 34 6.64 10.21 -3.39
N ALA A 35 7.49 9.58 -2.58
CA ALA A 35 8.40 8.55 -3.05
C ALA A 35 7.64 7.29 -3.47
N LEU A 36 6.67 6.86 -2.66
CA LEU A 36 5.77 5.77 -2.99
C LEU A 36 4.90 6.09 -4.20
N ARG A 37 4.28 7.28 -4.23
CA ARG A 37 3.46 7.75 -5.35
C ARG A 37 4.21 7.68 -6.67
N ASN A 38 5.42 8.23 -6.70
CA ASN A 38 6.25 8.24 -7.91
C ASN A 38 6.60 6.82 -8.38
N ARG A 39 6.82 5.87 -7.46
CA ARG A 39 7.00 4.45 -7.80
C ARG A 39 5.74 3.85 -8.40
N VAL A 40 4.59 4.02 -7.75
CA VAL A 40 3.31 3.47 -8.26
C VAL A 40 2.99 4.02 -9.66
N ILE A 41 3.24 5.32 -9.91
CA ILE A 41 3.09 5.91 -11.25
C ILE A 41 4.02 5.23 -12.27
N LYS A 42 5.31 5.13 -11.94
CA LYS A 42 6.34 4.63 -12.85
C LYS A 42 6.21 3.14 -13.13
N GLU A 43 5.95 2.34 -12.09
CA GLU A 43 6.06 0.89 -12.12
C GLU A 43 4.68 0.23 -12.32
N PHE A 44 3.61 0.79 -11.75
CA PHE A 44 2.28 0.15 -11.72
C PHE A 44 1.25 0.87 -12.62
N SER A 45 1.71 1.74 -13.52
CA SER A 45 0.83 2.53 -14.40
C SER A 45 -0.19 3.37 -13.62
N SER A 46 0.24 3.91 -12.47
CA SER A 46 -0.54 4.78 -11.56
C SER A 46 -1.65 4.09 -10.76
N LEU A 47 -1.82 2.77 -10.87
CA LEU A 47 -2.84 2.02 -10.13
C LEU A 47 -2.23 0.84 -9.40
N ALA A 48 -2.57 0.67 -8.13
CA ALA A 48 -2.12 -0.45 -7.31
C ALA A 48 -3.29 -1.18 -6.66
N VAL A 49 -3.13 -2.48 -6.45
CA VAL A 49 -4.05 -3.32 -5.68
C VAL A 49 -3.57 -3.35 -4.26
N VAL A 50 -4.48 -3.11 -3.33
CA VAL A 50 -4.22 -3.16 -1.90
C VAL A 50 -4.39 -4.58 -1.40
N ARG A 51 -3.38 -5.12 -0.73
CA ARG A 51 -3.49 -6.33 0.08
C ARG A 51 -3.38 -5.96 1.55
N TYR A 52 -4.45 -6.16 2.31
CA TYR A 52 -4.37 -6.03 3.77
C TYR A 52 -3.52 -7.16 4.37
N CYS A 53 -2.52 -6.79 5.18
CA CYS A 53 -1.55 -7.70 5.78
C CYS A 53 -1.68 -7.79 7.32
N GLY A 54 -2.75 -7.24 7.90
CA GLY A 54 -2.99 -7.24 9.33
C GLY A 54 -2.45 -6.01 10.04
N ALA A 55 -2.30 -6.12 11.36
CA ALA A 55 -1.68 -5.10 12.20
C ALA A 55 -0.22 -5.47 12.50
N VAL A 56 0.66 -4.48 12.54
CA VAL A 56 2.09 -4.64 12.82
C VAL A 56 2.53 -3.63 13.86
N TRP A 57 3.41 -4.04 14.78
CA TRP A 57 4.01 -3.12 15.74
C TRP A 57 5.12 -2.30 15.09
N SER A 58 4.99 -0.98 15.09
CA SER A 58 6.05 -0.07 14.64
C SER A 58 6.97 0.28 15.80
N HIS A 59 8.17 -0.32 15.84
CA HIS A 59 9.18 0.01 16.86
C HIS A 59 9.60 1.49 16.82
N THR A 60 9.62 2.10 15.64
CA THR A 60 9.98 3.52 15.47
C THR A 60 8.92 4.46 16.02
N ARG A 61 7.63 4.09 15.97
CA ARG A 61 6.52 4.92 16.46
C ARG A 61 5.93 4.47 17.79
N GLY A 62 6.38 3.34 18.33
CA GLY A 62 5.91 2.78 19.60
C GLY A 62 4.42 2.45 19.63
N LYS A 63 3.82 2.11 18.48
CA LYS A 63 2.39 1.80 18.36
C LYS A 63 2.09 0.72 17.34
N GLU A 64 0.94 0.07 17.49
CA GLU A 64 0.36 -0.81 16.48
C GLU A 64 -0.12 0.01 15.27
N MET A 65 0.16 -0.50 14.07
CA MET A 65 -0.19 0.13 12.80
C MET A 65 -0.83 -0.89 11.87
N THR A 66 -1.84 -0.47 11.12
CA THR A 66 -2.38 -1.24 9.99
C THR A 66 -1.29 -1.38 8.92
N LYS A 67 -1.01 -2.61 8.47
CA LYS A 67 -0.10 -2.90 7.36
C LYS A 67 -0.90 -3.27 6.12
N ILE A 68 -0.62 -2.59 5.01
CA ILE A 68 -1.09 -2.95 3.68
C ILE A 68 0.11 -3.15 2.75
N GLU A 69 -0.08 -3.89 1.67
CA GLU A 69 0.91 -4.07 0.62
C GLU A 69 0.31 -3.70 -0.74
N LEU A 70 1.08 -2.99 -1.57
CA LEU A 70 0.65 -2.55 -2.90
C LEU A 70 1.24 -3.46 -3.98
N PHE A 71 0.36 -3.94 -4.86
CA PHE A 71 0.71 -4.79 -6.00
C PHE A 71 0.29 -4.17 -7.34
N PRO A 72 1.02 -4.42 -8.43
CA PRO A 72 0.58 -4.00 -9.76
C PRO A 72 -0.66 -4.80 -10.20
N LEU A 73 -1.60 -4.12 -10.87
CA LEU A 73 -2.82 -4.75 -11.42
C LEU A 73 -2.53 -5.99 -12.29
N LYS A 74 -1.41 -5.98 -13.02
CA LYS A 74 -1.01 -7.09 -13.92
C LYS A 74 -0.75 -8.41 -13.17
N GLN A 75 -0.47 -8.38 -11.87
CA GLN A 75 -0.22 -9.59 -11.08
C GLN A 75 -1.49 -10.32 -10.63
N ILE A 76 -2.68 -9.73 -10.78
CA ILE A 76 -3.94 -10.41 -10.39
C ILE A 76 -4.31 -11.52 -11.40
N ALA A 77 -3.73 -11.53 -12.61
CA ALA A 77 -4.03 -12.52 -13.63
C ALA A 77 -3.45 -13.94 -13.35
N PHE A 78 -2.68 -14.13 -12.26
CA PHE A 78 -1.98 -15.41 -11.99
C PHE A 78 -2.27 -16.04 -10.62
N ALA A 79 -3.18 -15.50 -9.82
CA ALA A 79 -3.62 -16.11 -8.56
C ALA A 79 -5.08 -16.55 -8.64
N GLY A 80 -5.37 -17.56 -9.46
CA GLY A 80 -6.72 -18.12 -9.57
C GLY A 80 -6.91 -19.13 -10.72
N VAL A 81 -6.18 -20.24 -10.67
CA VAL A 81 -6.61 -21.54 -11.21
C VAL A 81 -6.62 -22.53 -10.05
#